data_AF-A0AAD4EQ91-F1
#
_entry.id   AF-A0AAD4EQ91-F1
#
_cell.length_a   1.000
_cell.length_b   1.000
_cell.length_c   1.000
_cell.angle_alpha   90.00
_cell.angle_beta   90.00
_cell.angle_gamma   90.00
#
_symmetry.space_group_name_H-M   'P 1'
#
loop_
_entity.id
_entity.type
_entity.pdbx_description
1 polymer ?
#
loop_
_entity_poly.entity_id
_entity_poly.type
_entity_poly.pdbx_seq_one_letter_code
_entity_poly.pdbx_strand_id
1 'polypeptide(L)'
;MSSTDKPTKTDPQSTRPLKKSRRALSPTSAQASQLQALFSNPTQEIRLPPPQSSSSTRKPLPPPPEIVTNVQGSSAGAGSGEFHVYKAARRREYERLRQMDEDLAKEKEVEDFEARRREREREDAERTRKNREKRERKRKNKGKAGSGSGGGTEGPGLVIHDDD
;
A
#
# COMPACT_ATOMS: atom_id res chain seq x y z
N MET A 1 -58.79 -27.60 31.66
CA MET A 1 -57.97 -26.37 31.67
C MET A 1 -56.65 -26.69 30.99
N SER A 2 -56.48 -26.32 29.72
CA SER A 2 -55.29 -26.62 28.93
C SER A 2 -54.20 -25.56 29.19
N SER A 3 -53.14 -25.93 29.92
CA SER A 3 -51.96 -25.09 30.09
C SER A 3 -51.13 -25.10 28.81
N THR A 4 -51.06 -23.97 28.10
CA THR A 4 -50.11 -23.77 27.02
C THR A 4 -48.80 -23.23 27.58
N ASP A 5 -47.87 -24.12 27.92
CA ASP A 5 -46.49 -23.74 28.22
C ASP A 5 -45.78 -23.31 26.92
N LYS A 6 -45.39 -22.04 26.84
CA LYS A 6 -44.55 -21.53 25.76
C LYS A 6 -43.11 -21.97 26.03
N PRO A 7 -42.45 -22.74 25.16
CA PRO A 7 -41.08 -23.19 25.39
C PRO A 7 -40.14 -21.98 25.47
N THR A 8 -39.52 -21.81 26.63
CA THR A 8 -38.42 -20.88 26.88
C THR A 8 -37.16 -21.39 26.15
N LYS A 9 -36.26 -20.46 25.78
CA LYS A 9 -35.15 -20.64 24.82
C LYS A 9 -34.06 -21.66 25.20
N THR A 10 -34.27 -22.48 26.22
CA THR A 10 -33.30 -23.40 26.82
C THR A 10 -33.76 -24.86 26.74
N ASP A 11 -34.49 -25.23 25.68
CA ASP A 11 -34.85 -26.62 25.40
C ASP A 11 -33.73 -27.31 24.60
N PRO A 12 -33.09 -28.39 25.10
CA PRO A 12 -32.03 -29.12 24.42
C PRO A 12 -32.48 -29.84 23.14
N GLN A 13 -33.79 -29.99 22.90
CA GLN A 13 -34.37 -30.59 21.69
C GLN A 13 -34.68 -29.55 20.59
N SER A 14 -34.40 -28.26 20.83
CA SER A 14 -34.65 -27.19 19.85
C SER A 14 -33.60 -27.19 18.73
N THR A 15 -34.01 -27.62 17.53
CA THR A 15 -33.22 -27.54 16.29
C THR A 15 -33.19 -26.14 15.66
N ARG A 16 -33.57 -25.09 16.41
CA ARG A 16 -33.49 -23.72 15.91
C ARG A 16 -32.01 -23.37 15.74
N PRO A 17 -31.58 -22.89 14.56
CA PRO A 17 -30.19 -22.50 14.37
C PRO A 17 -29.85 -21.40 15.37
N LEU A 18 -28.96 -21.71 16.32
CA LEU A 18 -28.40 -20.72 17.22
C LEU A 18 -27.75 -19.67 16.33
N LYS A 19 -28.23 -18.42 16.41
CA LYS A 19 -27.55 -17.29 15.75
C LYS A 19 -26.15 -17.26 16.35
N LYS A 20 -25.15 -17.76 15.61
CA LYS A 20 -23.74 -17.69 16.00
C LYS A 20 -23.47 -16.22 16.30
N SER A 21 -23.37 -15.92 17.58
CA SER A 21 -22.97 -14.61 18.07
C SER A 21 -21.73 -14.26 17.28
N ARG A 22 -21.82 -13.22 16.44
CA ARG A 22 -20.69 -12.56 15.81
C ARG A 22 -19.90 -11.92 16.94
N ARG A 23 -19.23 -12.76 17.74
CA ARG A 23 -18.28 -12.33 18.75
C ARG A 23 -17.29 -11.47 17.99
N ALA A 24 -17.18 -10.19 18.35
CA ALA A 24 -16.22 -9.30 17.73
C ALA A 24 -14.84 -9.93 17.95
N LEU A 25 -14.29 -10.57 16.90
CA LEU A 25 -13.00 -11.23 16.99
C LEU A 25 -11.96 -10.13 17.24
N SER A 26 -11.17 -10.28 18.30
CA SER A 26 -9.93 -9.52 18.47
C SER A 26 -9.11 -9.59 17.17
N PRO A 27 -8.36 -8.54 16.77
CA PRO A 27 -7.54 -8.57 15.57
C PRO A 27 -6.67 -9.83 15.47
N THR A 28 -6.10 -10.27 16.59
CA THR A 28 -5.32 -11.52 16.69
C THR A 28 -6.17 -12.76 16.43
N SER A 29 -7.42 -12.78 16.91
CA SER A 29 -8.33 -13.91 16.69
C SER A 29 -8.80 -14.00 15.24
N ALA A 30 -8.98 -12.88 14.56
CA ALA A 30 -9.31 -12.84 13.14
C ALA A 30 -8.15 -13.36 12.28
N GLN A 31 -6.93 -12.90 12.57
CA GLN A 31 -5.70 -13.39 11.94
C GLN A 31 -5.51 -14.90 12.17
N ALA A 32 -5.68 -15.38 13.40
CA ALA A 32 -5.57 -16.80 13.72
C ALA A 32 -6.56 -17.66 12.92
N SER A 33 -7.81 -17.20 12.73
CA SER A 33 -8.79 -17.90 11.90
C SER A 33 -8.43 -17.93 10.41
N GLN A 34 -7.84 -16.86 9.88
CA GLN A 34 -7.31 -16.83 8.51
C GLN A 34 -6.12 -17.79 8.36
N LEU A 35 -5.20 -17.81 9.33
CA LEU A 35 -4.08 -18.75 9.33
C LEU A 35 -4.55 -20.19 9.39
N GLN A 36 -5.53 -20.52 10.23
CA GLN A 36 -6.12 -21.86 10.28
C GLN A 36 -6.75 -22.27 8.94
N ALA A 37 -7.41 -21.34 8.23
CA ALA A 37 -7.94 -21.60 6.90
C ALA A 37 -6.83 -21.86 5.87
N LEU A 38 -5.73 -21.08 5.89
CA LEU A 38 -4.58 -21.29 5.01
C LEU A 38 -3.87 -22.62 5.29
N PHE A 39 -3.72 -22.99 6.56
CA PHE A 39 -3.08 -24.26 6.94
C PHE A 39 -3.94 -25.49 6.68
N SER A 40 -5.25 -25.34 6.42
CA SER A 40 -6.10 -26.48 6.07
C SER A 40 -5.68 -27.14 4.75
N ASN A 41 -5.15 -26.36 3.81
CA ASN A 41 -4.67 -26.82 2.50
C ASN A 41 -3.29 -26.20 2.18
N PRO A 42 -2.20 -26.71 2.79
CA PRO A 42 -0.89 -26.09 2.66
C PRO A 42 -0.27 -26.21 1.26
N THR A 43 -0.78 -27.10 0.40
CA THR A 43 -0.31 -27.29 -0.98
C THR A 43 -1.02 -26.38 -1.98
N GLN A 44 -2.01 -25.58 -1.55
CA GLN A 44 -2.76 -24.70 -2.44
C GLN A 44 -1.90 -23.50 -2.86
N GLU A 45 -1.76 -23.28 -4.16
CA GLU A 45 -1.10 -22.09 -4.69
C GLU A 45 -1.89 -20.82 -4.32
N ILE A 46 -1.25 -19.94 -3.55
CA ILE A 46 -1.83 -18.65 -3.15
C ILE A 46 -1.54 -17.63 -4.25
N ARG A 47 -2.57 -17.26 -5.02
CA ARG A 47 -2.50 -16.16 -5.98
C ARG A 47 -2.57 -14.83 -5.24
N LEU A 48 -1.40 -14.25 -4.99
CA LEU A 48 -1.34 -12.87 -4.51
C LEU A 48 -1.87 -11.94 -5.60
N PRO A 49 -2.64 -10.90 -5.23
CA PRO A 49 -2.98 -9.87 -6.20
C PRO A 49 -1.66 -9.28 -6.74
N PRO A 50 -1.58 -8.99 -8.06
CA PRO A 50 -0.41 -8.32 -8.59
C PRO A 50 -0.18 -7.02 -7.81
N PRO A 51 1.08 -6.55 -7.73
CA PRO A 51 1.37 -5.27 -7.10
C PRO A 51 0.43 -4.23 -7.73
N GLN A 52 -0.38 -3.63 -6.88
CA GLN A 52 -1.33 -2.60 -7.28
C GLN A 52 -0.55 -1.33 -7.62
N SER A 53 0.11 -1.37 -8.77
CA SER A 53 0.66 -0.18 -9.40
C SER A 53 -0.47 0.83 -9.55
N SER A 54 -0.16 2.11 -9.43
CA SER A 54 -1.09 3.21 -9.70
C SER A 54 -1.76 3.07 -11.08
N SER A 55 -1.11 2.39 -12.02
CA SER A 55 -1.62 1.98 -13.33
C SER A 55 -2.61 0.80 -13.28
N SER A 56 -2.46 -0.16 -12.36
CA SER A 56 -3.31 -1.36 -12.28
C SER A 56 -4.70 -1.10 -11.69
N THR A 57 -4.88 -0.01 -10.93
CA THR A 57 -6.18 0.38 -10.36
C THR A 57 -6.98 1.31 -11.28
N ARG A 58 -6.32 1.91 -12.28
CA ARG A 58 -6.94 2.79 -13.26
C ARG A 58 -7.15 2.03 -14.56
N LYS A 59 -8.41 1.90 -14.99
CA LYS A 59 -8.69 1.39 -16.34
C LYS A 59 -8.16 2.41 -17.36
N PRO A 60 -7.21 2.05 -18.23
CA PRO A 60 -6.72 2.98 -19.24
C PRO A 60 -7.88 3.37 -20.15
N LEU A 61 -7.93 4.64 -20.56
CA LEU A 61 -8.88 5.04 -21.58
C LEU A 61 -8.53 4.34 -22.90
N PRO A 62 -9.53 3.81 -23.62
CA PRO A 62 -9.29 3.25 -24.94
C PRO A 62 -8.76 4.36 -25.86
N PRO A 63 -7.79 4.06 -26.74
CA PRO A 63 -7.32 5.02 -27.71
C PRO A 63 -8.48 5.47 -28.62
N PRO A 64 -8.47 6.73 -29.08
CA PRO A 64 -9.46 7.19 -30.04
C PRO A 64 -9.38 6.32 -31.32
N PRO A 65 -10.51 5.92 -31.91
CA PRO A 65 -10.50 5.13 -33.14
C PRO A 65 -9.89 5.94 -34.29
N GLU A 66 -9.02 5.31 -35.08
CA GLU A 66 -8.35 5.97 -36.21
C GLU A 66 -9.31 6.31 -37.36
N ILE A 67 -10.31 5.46 -37.61
CA ILE A 67 -11.28 5.65 -38.68
C ILE A 67 -12.68 5.68 -38.09
N VAL A 68 -13.36 6.80 -38.30
CA VAL A 68 -14.79 6.94 -38.00
C VAL A 68 -15.56 6.66 -39.27
N THR A 69 -16.30 5.55 -39.29
CA THR A 69 -17.00 5.06 -40.50
C THR A 69 -18.40 5.65 -40.68
N ASN A 70 -18.93 6.32 -39.66
CA ASN A 70 -20.29 6.85 -39.63
C ASN A 70 -20.35 8.37 -39.86
N VAL A 71 -19.43 8.93 -40.64
CA VAL A 71 -19.39 10.37 -40.94
C VAL A 71 -20.40 10.72 -42.02
N GLN A 72 -21.50 11.37 -41.63
CA GLN A 72 -22.47 11.95 -42.56
C GLN A 72 -21.86 13.20 -43.22
N GLY A 73 -22.27 13.52 -44.46
CA GLY A 73 -21.71 14.64 -45.23
C GLY A 73 -21.77 15.99 -44.51
N SER A 74 -20.81 16.88 -44.76
CA SER A 74 -20.60 18.13 -44.01
C SER A 74 -21.76 19.13 -44.06
N SER A 75 -22.62 19.06 -45.08
CA SER A 75 -23.82 19.90 -45.23
C SER A 75 -25.11 19.21 -44.77
N ALA A 76 -25.04 17.94 -44.37
CA ALA A 76 -26.21 17.18 -43.97
C ALA A 76 -26.64 17.58 -42.54
N GLY A 77 -27.95 17.71 -42.30
CA GLY A 77 -28.50 18.15 -41.02
C GLY A 77 -28.27 17.16 -39.87
N ALA A 78 -28.51 17.61 -38.64
CA ALA A 78 -28.36 16.79 -37.44
C ALA A 78 -29.35 15.62 -37.42
N GLY A 79 -28.83 14.39 -37.39
CA GLY A 79 -29.62 13.18 -37.22
C GLY A 79 -30.05 12.96 -35.76
N SER A 80 -31.02 12.08 -35.53
CA SER A 80 -31.52 11.77 -34.17
C SER A 80 -30.48 11.11 -33.25
N GLY A 81 -29.45 10.47 -33.82
CA GLY A 81 -28.34 9.85 -33.09
C GLY A 81 -27.20 10.81 -32.75
N GLU A 82 -27.14 11.99 -33.36
CA GLU A 82 -25.99 12.91 -33.25
C GLU A 82 -25.77 13.39 -31.82
N PHE A 83 -26.86 13.63 -31.08
CA PHE A 83 -26.79 14.00 -29.67
C PHE A 83 -26.06 12.94 -28.82
N HIS A 84 -26.34 11.66 -29.06
CA HIS A 84 -25.70 10.57 -28.31
C HIS A 84 -24.23 10.39 -28.68
N VAL A 85 -23.88 10.60 -29.96
CA VAL A 85 -22.49 10.61 -30.42
C VAL A 85 -21.71 11.70 -29.71
N TYR A 86 -22.22 12.93 -29.70
CA TYR A 86 -21.61 14.04 -28.98
C TYR A 86 -21.49 13.78 -27.47
N LYS A 87 -22.54 13.28 -26.81
CA LYS A 87 -22.53 12.97 -25.39
C LYS A 87 -21.45 11.93 -25.05
N ALA A 88 -21.30 10.89 -25.87
CA ALA A 88 -20.28 9.87 -25.69
C ALA A 88 -18.87 10.44 -25.92
N ALA A 89 -18.67 11.21 -27.00
CA ALA A 89 -17.39 11.82 -27.33
C ALA A 89 -16.94 12.81 -26.24
N ARG A 90 -17.83 13.70 -25.78
CA ARG A 90 -17.55 14.66 -24.70
C ARG A 90 -17.21 13.96 -23.39
N ARG A 91 -17.94 12.89 -23.03
CA ARG A 91 -17.65 12.11 -21.83
C ARG A 91 -16.24 11.49 -21.89
N ARG A 92 -15.88 10.87 -23.02
CA ARG A 92 -14.54 10.30 -23.22
C ARG A 92 -13.45 11.38 -23.10
N GLU A 93 -13.69 12.56 -23.67
CA GLU A 93 -12.71 13.65 -23.63
C GLU A 93 -12.53 14.23 -22.22
N TYR A 94 -13.60 14.39 -21.45
CA TYR A 94 -13.51 14.83 -20.06
C TYR A 94 -12.81 13.79 -19.18
N GLU A 95 -13.08 12.51 -19.38
CA GLU A 95 -12.35 11.44 -18.70
C GLU A 95 -10.85 11.48 -19.06
N ARG A 96 -10.51 11.76 -20.33
CA ARG A 96 -9.12 11.89 -20.80
C ARG A 96 -8.39 13.07 -20.17
N LEU A 97 -8.98 14.26 -20.23
CA LEU A 97 -8.40 15.46 -19.63
C LEU A 97 -8.22 15.28 -18.12
N ARG A 98 -9.23 14.74 -17.44
CA ARG A 98 -9.16 14.46 -16.01
C ARG A 98 -8.03 13.49 -15.65
N GLN A 99 -7.85 12.41 -16.42
CA GLN A 99 -6.76 11.47 -16.17
C GLN A 99 -5.38 12.13 -16.35
N MET A 100 -5.22 12.90 -17.42
CA MET A 100 -3.99 13.65 -17.69
C MET A 100 -3.68 14.64 -16.55
N ASP A 101 -4.67 15.42 -16.10
CA ASP A 101 -4.50 16.38 -15.01
C ASP A 101 -4.15 15.70 -13.68
N GLU A 102 -4.82 14.59 -13.37
CA GLU A 102 -4.55 13.81 -12.15
C GLU A 102 -3.16 13.17 -12.16
N ASP A 103 -2.66 12.74 -13.32
CA ASP A 103 -1.33 12.14 -13.43
C ASP A 103 -0.24 13.22 -13.35
N LEU A 104 -0.42 14.38 -14.00
CA LEU A 104 0.45 15.54 -13.84
C LEU A 104 0.52 16.03 -12.39
N ALA A 105 -0.60 16.03 -11.67
CA ALA A 105 -0.63 16.41 -10.25
C ALA A 105 0.21 15.45 -9.40
N LYS A 106 0.07 14.13 -9.60
CA LYS A 106 0.86 13.14 -8.88
C LYS A 106 2.35 13.21 -9.20
N GLU A 107 2.70 13.40 -10.47
CA GLU A 107 4.10 13.52 -10.87
C GLU A 107 4.78 14.68 -10.13
N LYS A 108 4.11 15.84 -10.06
CA LYS A 108 4.57 16.99 -9.29
C LYS A 108 4.68 16.69 -7.79
N GLU A 109 3.67 16.05 -7.22
CA GLU A 109 3.69 15.66 -5.80
C GLU A 109 4.85 14.72 -5.46
N VAL A 110 5.14 13.75 -6.34
CA VAL A 110 6.26 12.82 -6.20
C VAL A 110 7.59 13.55 -6.34
N GLU A 111 7.75 14.42 -7.34
CA GLU A 111 8.96 15.21 -7.53
C GLU A 111 9.25 16.11 -6.32
N ASP A 112 8.23 16.83 -5.82
CA ASP A 112 8.33 17.68 -4.64
C ASP A 112 8.69 16.87 -3.38
N PHE A 113 8.08 15.70 -3.22
CA PHE A 113 8.37 14.80 -2.11
C PHE A 113 9.81 14.29 -2.16
N GLU A 114 10.27 13.83 -3.32
CA GLU A 114 11.63 13.34 -3.51
C GLU A 114 12.68 14.43 -3.32
N ALA A 115 12.41 15.65 -3.79
CA ALA A 115 13.27 16.80 -3.58
C ALA A 115 13.43 17.10 -2.07
N ARG A 116 12.31 17.20 -1.34
CA ARG A 116 12.31 17.43 0.12
C ARG A 116 12.97 16.30 0.89
N ARG A 117 12.75 15.05 0.48
CA ARG A 117 13.38 13.87 1.09
C ARG A 117 14.90 13.92 0.93
N ARG A 118 15.38 14.22 -0.28
CA ARG A 118 16.81 14.32 -0.60
C ARG A 118 17.49 15.46 0.16
N GLU A 119 16.84 16.60 0.30
CA GLU A 119 17.33 17.73 1.11
C GLU A 119 17.50 17.32 2.57
N ARG A 120 16.47 16.73 3.17
CA ARG A 120 16.51 16.26 4.57
C ARG A 120 17.60 15.21 4.80
N GLU A 121 17.73 14.26 3.88
CA GLU A 121 18.76 13.22 3.97
C GLU A 121 20.18 13.81 3.89
N ARG A 122 20.39 14.83 3.04
CA ARG A 122 21.67 15.56 2.98
C ARG A 122 21.97 16.28 4.29
N GLU A 123 21.00 16.99 4.85
CA GLU A 123 21.17 17.66 6.14
C GLU A 123 21.52 16.68 7.27
N ASP A 124 20.79 15.56 7.34
CA ASP A 124 21.01 14.52 8.36
C ASP A 124 22.38 13.85 8.18
N ALA A 125 22.80 13.59 6.94
CA ALA A 125 24.13 13.07 6.63
C ALA A 125 25.24 14.06 7.03
N GLU A 126 25.07 15.35 6.76
CA GLU A 126 26.03 16.39 7.16
C GLU A 126 26.13 16.53 8.68
N ARG A 127 25.00 16.55 9.39
CA ARG A 127 24.95 16.59 10.85
C ARG A 127 25.64 15.36 11.43
N THR A 128 25.35 14.18 10.88
CA THR A 128 25.96 12.91 11.31
C THR A 128 27.46 12.89 11.05
N ARG A 129 27.92 13.36 9.88
CA ARG A 129 29.35 13.48 9.53
C ARG A 129 30.08 14.41 10.50
N LYS A 130 29.57 15.62 10.73
CA LYS A 130 30.15 16.60 11.67
C LYS A 130 30.25 16.02 13.10
N ASN A 131 29.22 15.30 13.54
CA ASN A 131 29.21 14.66 14.86
C ASN A 131 30.19 13.46 14.94
N ARG A 132 30.29 12.66 13.88
CA ARG A 132 31.26 11.56 13.78
C ARG A 132 32.69 12.09 13.84
N GLU A 133 33.01 13.12 13.07
CA GLU A 133 34.33 13.76 13.06
C GLU A 133 34.69 14.33 14.44
N LYS A 134 33.74 15.00 15.12
CA LYS A 134 33.93 15.48 16.50
C LYS A 134 34.23 14.34 17.47
N ARG A 135 33.53 13.20 17.37
CA ARG A 135 33.77 12.01 18.20
C ARG A 135 35.13 11.39 17.92
N GLU A 136 35.52 11.26 16.65
CA GLU A 136 36.82 10.73 16.25
C GLU A 136 37.98 11.62 16.72
N ARG A 137 37.85 12.94 16.59
CA ARG A 137 38.85 13.90 17.11
C ARG A 137 39.00 13.76 18.63
N LYS A 138 37.89 13.63 19.37
CA LYS A 138 37.92 13.37 20.83
C LYS A 138 38.56 12.02 21.16
N ARG A 139 38.28 10.95 20.40
CA ARG A 139 38.92 9.62 20.55
C ARG A 139 40.42 9.68 20.30
N LYS A 140 40.87 10.32 19.22
CA LYS A 140 42.30 10.50 18.90
C LYS A 140 43.03 11.28 20.00
N ASN A 141 42.42 12.33 20.54
CA ASN A 141 43.02 13.11 21.63
C ASN A 141 43.08 12.33 22.96
N LYS A 142 42.04 11.54 23.29
CA LYS A 142 42.07 10.66 24.47
C LYS A 142 43.05 9.48 24.32
N GLY A 143 43.15 8.89 23.12
CA GLY A 143 44.13 7.84 22.82
C GLY A 143 45.57 8.32 22.94
N LYS A 144 45.87 9.56 22.52
CA LYS A 144 47.20 10.18 22.73
C LYS A 144 47.50 10.49 24.20
N ALA A 145 46.49 10.81 25.01
CA ALA A 145 46.65 11.01 26.45
C ALA A 145 46.70 9.70 27.27
N GLY A 146 46.24 8.58 26.71
CA GLY A 146 46.29 7.25 27.33
C GLY A 146 47.45 6.36 26.86
N SER A 147 48.13 6.72 25.76
CA SER A 147 49.30 5.99 25.21
C SER A 147 50.60 6.21 25.99
N GLY A 148 50.51 6.56 27.28
CA GLY A 148 51.64 6.78 28.18
C GLY A 148 51.81 5.72 29.27
N SER A 149 51.09 4.59 29.23
CA SER A 149 51.34 3.50 30.20
C SER A 149 50.77 2.16 29.76
N GLY A 150 51.63 1.13 29.77
CA GLY A 150 51.25 -0.26 30.01
C GLY A 150 51.02 -1.13 28.77
N GLY A 151 52.01 -1.97 28.46
CA GLY A 151 51.94 -2.98 27.42
C GLY A 151 51.17 -4.26 27.77
N GLY A 152 51.03 -5.11 26.74
CA GLY A 152 50.82 -6.57 26.79
C GLY A 152 49.53 -7.09 27.43
N THR A 153 48.63 -7.68 26.62
CA THR A 153 47.99 -8.99 26.86
C THR A 153 46.99 -9.34 25.75
N GLU A 154 46.82 -10.63 25.53
CA GLU A 154 46.27 -11.32 24.37
C GLU A 154 44.73 -11.51 24.41
N GLY A 155 44.06 -11.43 23.25
CA GLY A 155 42.78 -12.06 22.83
C GLY A 155 41.50 -11.91 23.71
N PRO A 156 40.29 -12.30 23.24
CA PRO A 156 39.90 -12.89 21.96
C PRO A 156 38.93 -12.02 21.11
N GLY A 157 38.74 -12.40 19.85
CA GLY A 157 37.95 -11.68 18.85
C GLY A 157 36.46 -11.55 19.19
N LEU A 158 35.95 -10.32 19.04
CA LEU A 158 34.53 -10.00 19.08
C LEU A 158 33.93 -10.24 17.70
N VAL A 159 33.19 -11.34 17.55
CA VAL A 159 32.32 -11.59 16.39
C VAL A 159 31.17 -10.59 16.46
N ILE A 160 31.14 -9.65 15.52
CA ILE A 160 30.01 -8.74 15.30
C ILE A 160 28.96 -9.55 14.55
N HIS A 161 27.86 -9.91 15.22
CA HIS A 161 26.63 -10.33 14.54
C HIS A 161 25.95 -9.05 14.03
N ASP A 162 26.01 -8.84 12.72
CA ASP A 162 25.13 -7.94 12.00
C ASP A 162 23.80 -8.68 11.76
N ASP A 163 22.85 -8.53 12.68
CA ASP A 163 21.45 -8.91 12.46
C ASP A 163 20.73 -7.69 11.86
N ASP A 164 20.55 -7.72 10.54
CA ASP A 164 19.55 -6.95 9.78
C ASP A 164 18.12 -7.46 10.05
#